data_AF-A0A8J2M4R6-F1
#
_entry.id   AF-A0A8J2M4R6-F1
#
_cell.length_a   1.000
_cell.length_b   1.000
_cell.length_c   1.000
_cell.angle_alpha   90.00
_cell.angle_beta   90.00
_cell.angle_gamma   90.00
#
_symmetry.space_group_name_H-M   'P 1'
#
loop_
_entity.id
_entity.type
_entity.pdbx_description
1 polymer ?
#
loop_
_entity_poly.entity_id
_entity_poly.type
_entity_poly.pdbx_seq_one_letter_code
_entity_poly.pdbx_strand_id
1 'polypeptide(L)'
;MLVNGKWRKLPQSEDIIPLTSSKMNENEERSSLRFKCFIIIQMIFVWTGYTVMVRYSRSSTLKHLQYFPTTVVYLSEMIKMIIALFFVFQINSYNISEFTRYMRKEYFGKPKDLLKMAFPSIAYAIQNNLDFVALSNLNAGIYHVTTQLKVVTTALFMMIILGRRFSSIRWLAIFLLSGGVAVVEVSINERNVAEKNDENYVVGLGAVLLTCVTAGFGGVYFEHLLKDGSETPFWIRNLQMYSCGVVTAALGCILSEWNRIFTKGFFYGYNIVVIAIILFLSTGGIYISLVMKYLDNLCKSFASAVSIILVVMISYFILHDMQLNWIFIIGSITVCGAILLYSSVPE
;
A
#
# COMPACT_ATOMS: atom_id res chain seq x y z
N MET A 1 -60.67 9.22 21.84
CA MET A 1 -61.88 8.45 22.22
C MET A 1 -61.84 8.18 23.71
N LEU A 2 -62.90 8.57 24.42
CA LEU A 2 -63.10 8.36 25.85
C LEU A 2 -63.63 6.95 26.09
N VAL A 3 -62.89 6.15 26.87
CA VAL A 3 -63.44 4.96 27.55
C VAL A 3 -62.89 4.98 28.98
N ASN A 4 -63.80 5.03 29.96
CA ASN A 4 -63.58 4.89 31.41
C ASN A 4 -62.84 6.00 32.19
N GLY A 5 -63.19 7.27 31.98
CA GLY A 5 -63.16 8.29 33.05
C GLY A 5 -61.82 8.61 33.75
N LYS A 6 -60.68 8.10 33.28
CA LYS A 6 -59.33 8.47 33.73
C LYS A 6 -58.53 8.98 32.56
N TRP A 7 -57.98 10.19 32.69
CA TRP A 7 -56.99 10.73 31.77
C TRP A 7 -55.75 9.83 31.77
N ARG A 8 -55.61 8.92 30.79
CA ARG A 8 -54.30 8.36 30.44
C ARG A 8 -53.56 9.44 29.67
N LYS A 9 -52.44 9.91 30.21
CA LYS A 9 -51.44 10.63 29.42
C LYS A 9 -51.09 9.74 28.23
N LEU A 10 -51.23 10.27 27.01
CA LEU A 10 -50.61 9.68 25.83
C LEU A 10 -49.12 9.51 26.15
N PRO A 11 -48.50 8.35 25.84
CA PRO A 11 -47.06 8.23 25.97
C PRO A 11 -46.43 9.35 25.14
N GLN A 12 -45.58 10.15 25.79
CA GLN A 12 -44.81 11.19 25.12
C GLN A 12 -44.01 10.54 24.00
N SER A 13 -43.92 11.24 22.87
CA SER A 13 -43.23 10.81 21.64
C SER A 13 -41.70 10.66 21.79
N GLU A 14 -41.18 10.49 23.01
CA GLU A 14 -39.75 10.42 23.32
C GLU A 14 -39.24 8.98 23.53
N ASP A 15 -40.12 7.97 23.64
CA ASP A 15 -39.71 6.56 23.86
C ASP A 15 -39.80 5.66 22.62
N ILE A 16 -39.89 6.24 21.42
CA ILE A 16 -39.80 5.47 20.16
C ILE A 16 -38.62 6.01 19.37
N ILE A 17 -37.39 5.60 19.75
CA ILE A 17 -36.33 5.49 18.76
C ILE A 17 -36.86 4.50 17.73
N PRO A 18 -37.13 4.88 16.47
CA PRO A 18 -37.70 3.95 15.53
C PRO A 18 -36.67 2.85 15.31
N LEU A 19 -37.03 1.59 15.60
CA LEU A 19 -36.23 0.40 15.30
C LEU A 19 -35.68 0.41 13.86
N THR A 20 -36.30 1.17 12.96
CA THR A 20 -35.90 1.41 11.58
C THR A 20 -34.61 2.23 11.47
N SER A 21 -34.39 3.24 12.32
CA SER A 21 -33.16 4.05 12.33
C SER A 21 -31.97 3.28 12.90
N SER A 22 -32.17 2.48 13.95
CA SER A 22 -31.11 1.62 14.48
C SER A 22 -30.74 0.50 13.49
N LYS A 23 -31.74 -0.15 12.86
CA LYS A 23 -31.50 -1.14 11.80
C LYS A 23 -30.89 -0.55 10.54
N MET A 24 -31.21 0.70 10.19
CA MET A 24 -30.55 1.41 9.07
C MET A 24 -29.09 1.71 9.40
N ASN A 25 -28.79 2.25 10.59
CA ASN A 25 -27.42 2.51 11.03
C ASN A 25 -26.60 1.21 11.12
N GLU A 26 -27.16 0.12 11.67
CA GLU A 26 -26.50 -1.20 11.69
C GLU A 26 -26.24 -1.75 10.29
N ASN A 27 -27.17 -1.57 9.35
CA ASN A 27 -26.99 -2.02 7.97
C ASN A 27 -25.94 -1.17 7.22
N GLU A 28 -25.90 0.13 7.46
CA GLU A 28 -24.88 1.03 6.90
C GLU A 28 -23.49 0.73 7.47
N GLU A 29 -23.39 0.53 8.78
CA GLU A 29 -22.15 0.15 9.46
C GLU A 29 -21.66 -1.22 9.01
N ARG A 30 -22.56 -2.21 8.87
CA ARG A 30 -22.24 -3.54 8.35
C ARG A 30 -21.85 -3.50 6.87
N SER A 31 -22.47 -2.65 6.06
CA SER A 31 -22.09 -2.42 4.66
C SER A 31 -20.70 -1.80 4.55
N SER A 32 -20.41 -0.79 5.40
CA SER A 32 -19.10 -0.15 5.51
C SER A 32 -18.01 -1.13 5.95
N LEU A 33 -18.30 -1.99 6.93
CA LEU A 33 -17.39 -3.04 7.38
C LEU A 33 -17.11 -4.06 6.26
N ARG A 34 -18.15 -4.54 5.57
CA ARG A 34 -18.00 -5.48 4.44
C ARG A 34 -17.14 -4.88 3.33
N PHE A 35 -17.34 -3.61 3.02
CA PHE A 35 -16.53 -2.90 2.02
C PHE A 35 -15.07 -2.77 2.44
N LYS A 36 -14.80 -2.41 3.70
CA LYS A 36 -13.44 -2.35 4.27
C LYS A 36 -12.74 -3.71 4.23
N CYS A 37 -13.42 -4.78 4.63
CA CYS A 37 -12.90 -6.14 4.55
C CYS A 37 -12.61 -6.56 3.10
N PHE A 38 -13.53 -6.24 2.17
CA PHE A 38 -13.34 -6.52 0.75
C PHE A 38 -12.06 -5.85 0.21
N ILE A 39 -11.84 -4.57 0.51
CA ILE A 39 -10.63 -3.84 0.08
C ILE A 39 -9.36 -4.54 0.62
N ILE A 40 -9.33 -4.90 1.90
CA ILE A 40 -8.15 -5.55 2.51
C ILE A 40 -7.88 -6.91 1.86
N ILE A 41 -8.91 -7.75 1.71
CA ILE A 41 -8.78 -9.09 1.12
C ILE A 41 -8.27 -8.98 -0.32
N GLN A 42 -8.81 -8.05 -1.11
CA GLN A 42 -8.37 -7.82 -2.49
C GLN A 42 -6.94 -7.29 -2.54
N MET A 43 -6.56 -6.39 -1.64
CA MET A 43 -5.18 -5.90 -1.55
C MET A 43 -4.20 -7.06 -1.25
N ILE A 44 -4.54 -7.93 -0.28
CA ILE A 44 -3.73 -9.10 0.07
C ILE A 44 -3.61 -10.03 -1.14
N PHE A 45 -4.71 -10.34 -1.81
CA PHE A 45 -4.73 -11.21 -3.00
C PHE A 45 -3.84 -10.66 -4.11
N VAL A 46 -4.02 -9.38 -4.47
CA VAL A 46 -3.28 -8.72 -5.55
C VAL A 46 -1.80 -8.63 -5.24
N TRP A 47 -1.42 -8.26 -4.00
CA TRP A 47 -0.02 -8.14 -3.62
C TRP A 47 0.69 -9.49 -3.50
N THR A 48 -0.01 -10.51 -3.01
CA THR A 48 0.48 -11.90 -2.98
C THR A 48 0.70 -12.39 -4.41
N GLY A 49 -0.29 -12.22 -5.30
CA GLY A 49 -0.19 -12.59 -6.71
C GLY A 49 0.96 -11.88 -7.43
N TYR A 50 1.09 -10.56 -7.25
CA TYR A 50 2.22 -9.77 -7.76
C TYR A 50 3.56 -10.37 -7.33
N THR A 51 3.75 -10.58 -6.02
CA THR A 51 5.03 -11.00 -5.47
C THR A 51 5.41 -12.41 -5.92
N VAL A 52 4.45 -13.34 -5.93
CA VAL A 52 4.67 -14.71 -6.45
C VAL A 52 5.03 -14.68 -7.94
N MET A 53 4.33 -13.88 -8.75
CA MET A 53 4.61 -13.78 -10.19
C MET A 53 5.99 -13.17 -10.46
N VAL A 54 6.39 -12.13 -9.73
CA VAL A 54 7.74 -11.55 -9.81
C VAL A 54 8.78 -12.59 -9.46
N ARG A 55 8.59 -13.31 -8.35
CA ARG A 55 9.51 -14.37 -7.92
C ARG A 55 9.63 -15.46 -8.98
N TYR A 56 8.50 -15.97 -9.47
CA TYR A 56 8.46 -16.98 -10.52
C TYR A 56 9.18 -16.50 -11.80
N SER A 57 8.91 -15.26 -12.24
CA SER A 57 9.52 -14.69 -13.44
C SER A 57 11.04 -14.53 -13.30
N ARG A 58 11.51 -14.07 -12.14
CA ARG A 58 12.94 -13.84 -11.85
C ARG A 58 13.71 -15.15 -11.63
N SER A 59 13.08 -16.17 -11.04
CA SER A 59 13.71 -17.49 -10.83
C SER A 59 13.74 -18.34 -12.11
N SER A 60 12.72 -18.24 -12.97
CA SER A 60 12.62 -19.06 -14.19
C SER A 60 13.42 -18.50 -15.37
N THR A 61 13.85 -17.23 -15.30
CA THR A 61 14.51 -16.53 -16.42
C THR A 61 15.97 -16.22 -16.10
N LEU A 62 16.89 -16.63 -16.98
CA LEU A 62 18.31 -16.29 -16.91
C LEU A 62 18.52 -14.77 -16.82
N LYS A 63 19.44 -14.32 -15.95
CA LYS A 63 19.67 -12.89 -15.64
C LYS A 63 19.79 -11.97 -16.86
N HIS A 64 20.40 -12.45 -17.95
CA HIS A 64 20.63 -11.64 -19.17
C HIS A 64 19.38 -11.49 -20.06
N LEU A 65 18.36 -12.35 -19.87
CA LEU A 65 17.07 -12.33 -20.57
C LEU A 65 15.96 -11.66 -19.75
N GLN A 66 16.27 -11.24 -18.52
CA GLN A 66 15.28 -10.61 -17.64
C GLN A 66 14.87 -9.22 -18.15
N TYR A 67 13.59 -8.91 -17.92
CA TYR A 67 13.02 -7.60 -18.17
C TYR A 67 13.61 -6.54 -17.23
N PHE A 68 13.56 -5.29 -17.68
CA PHE A 68 13.95 -4.12 -16.93
C PHE A 68 12.88 -3.77 -15.88
N PRO A 69 13.18 -3.72 -14.57
CA PRO A 69 12.18 -3.36 -13.57
C PRO A 69 11.60 -1.95 -13.78
N THR A 70 12.42 -1.01 -14.25
CA THR A 70 12.02 0.40 -14.44
C THR A 70 10.90 0.55 -15.48
N THR A 71 10.95 -0.22 -16.57
CA THR A 71 9.93 -0.19 -17.62
C THR A 71 8.60 -0.78 -17.15
N VAL A 72 8.63 -1.81 -16.29
CA VAL A 72 7.44 -2.39 -15.65
C VAL A 72 6.77 -1.39 -14.73
N VAL A 73 7.55 -0.68 -13.90
CA VAL A 73 7.02 0.36 -13.02
C VAL A 73 6.40 1.49 -13.84
N TYR A 74 7.09 1.98 -14.87
CA TYR A 74 6.56 3.02 -15.76
C TYR A 74 5.22 2.63 -16.40
N LEU A 75 5.13 1.43 -16.99
CA LEU A 75 3.88 0.94 -17.57
C LEU A 75 2.76 0.79 -16.53
N SER A 76 3.09 0.38 -15.31
CA SER A 76 2.10 0.29 -14.24
C SER A 76 1.54 1.66 -13.82
N GLU A 77 2.38 2.70 -13.79
CA GLU A 77 1.92 4.08 -13.54
C GLU A 77 1.04 4.59 -14.69
N MET A 78 1.40 4.30 -15.94
CA MET A 78 0.56 4.64 -17.09
C MET A 78 -0.81 3.99 -17.04
N ILE A 79 -0.88 2.68 -16.73
CA ILE A 79 -2.15 1.95 -16.64
C ILE A 79 -3.00 2.51 -15.49
N LYS A 80 -2.41 2.78 -14.31
CA LYS A 80 -3.12 3.42 -13.20
C LYS A 80 -3.68 4.79 -13.59
N MET A 81 -2.90 5.59 -14.29
CA MET A 81 -3.34 6.89 -14.81
C MET A 81 -4.52 6.74 -15.78
N ILE A 82 -4.46 5.77 -16.70
CA ILE A 82 -5.57 5.46 -17.63
C ILE A 82 -6.83 5.02 -16.86
N ILE A 83 -6.70 4.15 -15.87
CA ILE A 83 -7.82 3.69 -15.05
C ILE A 83 -8.43 4.86 -14.27
N ALA A 84 -7.60 5.73 -13.68
CA ALA A 84 -8.08 6.92 -12.99
C ALA A 84 -8.83 7.88 -13.95
N LEU A 85 -8.30 8.11 -15.16
CA LEU A 85 -8.98 8.89 -16.19
C LEU A 85 -10.32 8.28 -16.60
N PHE A 86 -10.37 6.95 -16.75
CA PHE A 86 -11.60 6.23 -17.06
C PHE A 86 -12.66 6.42 -15.97
N PHE A 87 -12.30 6.29 -14.69
CA PHE A 87 -13.24 6.54 -13.60
C PHE A 87 -13.70 8.00 -13.53
N VAL A 88 -12.81 8.97 -13.79
CA VAL A 88 -13.21 10.39 -13.90
C VAL A 88 -14.19 10.58 -15.07
N PHE A 89 -13.97 9.91 -16.21
CA PHE A 89 -14.87 9.96 -17.35
C PHE A 89 -16.23 9.31 -17.06
N GLN A 90 -16.24 8.18 -16.36
CA GLN A 90 -17.45 7.48 -15.92
C GLN A 90 -18.28 8.34 -14.95
N ILE A 91 -17.64 9.04 -14.00
CA ILE A 91 -18.33 9.93 -13.05
C ILE A 91 -19.03 11.09 -13.77
N ASN A 92 -18.51 11.52 -14.91
CA ASN A 92 -19.12 12.56 -15.76
C ASN A 92 -20.03 11.95 -16.85
N SER A 93 -20.66 10.80 -16.57
CA SER A 93 -21.63 10.12 -17.44
C SER A 93 -21.16 9.91 -18.88
N TYR A 94 -19.85 9.72 -19.10
CA TYR A 94 -19.23 9.60 -20.42
C TYR A 94 -19.44 10.81 -21.35
N ASN A 95 -19.79 11.98 -20.79
CA ASN A 95 -19.94 13.21 -21.55
C ASN A 95 -18.60 13.97 -21.65
N ILE A 96 -18.09 14.13 -22.87
CA ILE A 96 -16.78 14.75 -23.14
C ILE A 96 -16.74 16.22 -22.70
N SER A 97 -17.84 16.96 -22.89
CA SER A 97 -17.92 18.38 -22.52
C SER A 97 -17.84 18.55 -21.00
N GLU A 98 -18.60 17.75 -20.27
CA GLU A 98 -18.58 17.77 -18.81
C GLU A 98 -17.26 17.28 -18.25
N PHE A 99 -16.70 16.21 -18.82
CA PHE A 99 -15.38 15.71 -18.47
C PHE A 99 -14.29 16.78 -18.65
N THR A 100 -14.28 17.48 -19.79
CA THR A 100 -13.27 18.51 -20.06
C THR A 100 -13.42 19.72 -19.14
N ARG A 101 -14.66 20.13 -18.86
CA ARG A 101 -14.95 21.18 -17.86
C ARG A 101 -14.49 20.76 -16.47
N TYR A 102 -14.77 19.51 -16.08
CA TYR A 102 -14.39 18.94 -14.80
C TYR A 102 -12.87 18.83 -14.65
N MET A 103 -12.16 18.32 -15.66
CA MET A 103 -10.70 18.26 -15.70
C MET A 103 -10.06 19.65 -15.66
N ARG A 104 -10.61 20.62 -16.41
CA ARG A 104 -10.13 22.00 -16.36
C ARG A 104 -10.27 22.60 -14.97
N LYS A 105 -11.37 22.33 -14.27
CA LYS A 105 -11.63 22.85 -12.93
C LYS A 105 -10.78 22.15 -11.85
N GLU A 106 -10.85 20.83 -11.79
CA GLU A 106 -10.32 20.05 -10.66
C GLU A 106 -8.85 19.64 -10.83
N TYR A 107 -8.38 19.42 -12.06
CA TYR A 107 -7.00 19.04 -12.33
C TYR A 107 -6.14 20.25 -12.72
N PHE A 108 -6.47 20.93 -13.82
CA PHE A 108 -5.67 22.06 -14.31
C PHE A 108 -5.87 23.35 -13.50
N GLY A 109 -7.06 23.55 -12.93
CA GLY A 109 -7.41 24.71 -12.11
C GLY A 109 -6.82 24.69 -10.70
N LYS A 110 -6.22 23.56 -10.27
CA LYS A 110 -5.63 23.37 -8.93
C LYS A 110 -4.16 22.93 -9.00
N PRO A 111 -3.24 23.72 -9.60
CA PRO A 111 -1.83 23.33 -9.72
C PRO A 111 -1.13 23.17 -8.36
N LYS A 112 -1.59 23.87 -7.32
CA LYS A 112 -1.08 23.70 -5.94
C LYS A 112 -1.37 22.29 -5.39
N ASP A 113 -2.52 21.71 -5.73
CA ASP A 113 -2.87 20.35 -5.30
C ASP A 113 -2.02 19.30 -6.03
N LEU A 114 -1.75 19.52 -7.32
CA LEU A 114 -0.80 18.70 -8.08
C LEU A 114 0.61 18.78 -7.47
N LEU A 115 1.08 19.96 -7.10
CA LEU A 115 2.38 20.14 -6.46
C LEU A 115 2.45 19.44 -5.10
N LYS A 116 1.37 19.48 -4.30
CA LYS A 116 1.27 18.70 -3.05
C LYS A 116 1.40 17.21 -3.32
N MET A 117 0.77 16.69 -4.38
CA MET A 117 0.87 15.27 -4.76
C MET A 117 2.25 14.85 -5.28
N ALA A 118 3.06 15.80 -5.76
CA ALA A 118 4.43 15.52 -6.17
C ALA A 118 5.32 15.11 -4.98
N PHE A 119 5.07 15.63 -3.77
CA PHE A 119 5.87 15.30 -2.57
C PHE A 119 5.91 13.79 -2.27
N PRO A 120 4.78 13.07 -2.12
CA PRO A 120 4.82 11.63 -1.92
C PRO A 120 5.49 10.88 -3.08
N SER A 121 5.29 11.31 -4.33
CA SER A 121 5.94 10.70 -5.50
C SER A 121 7.47 10.83 -5.44
N ILE A 122 7.97 12.01 -5.09
CA ILE A 122 9.42 12.26 -4.92
C ILE A 122 9.96 11.46 -3.74
N ALA A 123 9.24 11.42 -2.62
CA ALA A 123 9.62 10.62 -1.47
C ALA A 123 9.77 9.13 -1.83
N TYR A 124 8.85 8.57 -2.62
CA TYR A 124 8.96 7.20 -3.11
C TYR A 124 10.12 7.00 -4.09
N ALA A 125 10.41 7.98 -4.96
CA ALA A 125 11.58 7.91 -5.84
C ALA A 125 12.91 7.93 -5.07
N ILE A 126 13.02 8.79 -4.05
CA ILE A 126 14.18 8.82 -3.14
C ILE A 126 14.30 7.50 -2.39
N GLN A 127 13.19 6.99 -1.85
CA GLN A 127 13.14 5.72 -1.14
C GLN A 127 13.73 4.58 -1.99
N ASN A 128 13.32 4.46 -3.26
CA ASN A 128 13.81 3.39 -4.13
C ASN A 128 15.34 3.46 -4.35
N ASN A 129 15.91 4.67 -4.45
CA ASN A 129 17.36 4.84 -4.59
C ASN A 129 18.09 4.51 -3.29
N LEU A 130 17.57 4.94 -2.15
CA LEU A 130 18.13 4.62 -0.83
C LEU A 130 18.05 3.12 -0.53
N ASP A 131 16.99 2.44 -0.95
CA ASP A 131 16.86 0.99 -0.86
C ASP A 131 17.96 0.27 -1.64
N PHE A 132 18.30 0.74 -2.85
CA PHE A 132 19.42 0.18 -3.62
C PHE A 132 20.77 0.40 -2.94
N VAL A 133 21.00 1.59 -2.39
CA VAL A 133 22.23 1.90 -1.63
C VAL A 133 22.32 1.02 -0.38
N ALA A 134 21.23 0.86 0.37
CA ALA A 134 21.17 0.03 1.57
C ALA A 134 21.46 -1.44 1.24
N LEU A 135 20.79 -2.02 0.24
CA LEU A 135 21.02 -3.40 -0.21
C LEU A 135 22.43 -3.64 -0.76
N SER A 136 23.10 -2.60 -1.26
CA SER A 136 24.47 -2.70 -1.76
C SER A 136 25.52 -2.68 -0.65
N ASN A 137 25.19 -2.14 0.53
CA ASN A 137 26.13 -1.88 1.63
C ASN A 137 25.78 -2.60 2.93
N LEU A 138 24.65 -3.32 3.00
CA LEU A 138 24.23 -4.12 4.16
C LEU A 138 23.99 -5.57 3.76
N ASN A 139 24.34 -6.48 4.68
CA ASN A 139 23.85 -7.85 4.66
C ASN A 139 22.29 -7.86 4.68
N ALA A 140 21.70 -8.75 3.88
CA ALA A 140 20.26 -8.93 3.76
C ALA A 140 19.55 -9.06 5.11
N GLY A 141 20.11 -9.82 6.07
CA GLY A 141 19.52 -9.97 7.39
C GLY A 141 19.33 -8.63 8.13
N ILE A 142 20.38 -7.80 8.15
CA ILE A 142 20.35 -6.47 8.79
C ILE A 142 19.39 -5.54 8.04
N TYR A 143 19.41 -5.56 6.70
CA TYR A 143 18.49 -4.77 5.89
C TYR A 143 17.03 -5.09 6.24
N HIS A 144 16.63 -6.37 6.17
CA HIS A 144 15.25 -6.81 6.38
C HIS A 144 14.73 -6.54 7.79
N VAL A 145 15.57 -6.66 8.82
CA VAL A 145 15.20 -6.29 10.19
C VAL A 145 15.00 -4.78 10.30
N THR A 146 15.94 -3.99 9.76
CA THR A 146 15.92 -2.54 9.94
C THR A 146 14.81 -1.87 9.12
N THR A 147 14.43 -2.43 7.96
CA THR A 147 13.30 -1.94 7.15
C THR A 147 11.97 -2.01 7.88
N GLN A 148 11.80 -2.89 8.86
CA GLN A 148 10.54 -2.97 9.63
C GLN A 148 10.30 -1.75 10.52
N LEU A 149 11.34 -0.95 10.80
CA LEU A 149 11.18 0.37 11.44
C LEU A 149 10.30 1.31 10.61
N LYS A 150 10.06 1.03 9.32
CA LYS A 150 9.08 1.72 8.49
C LYS A 150 7.66 1.69 9.10
N VAL A 151 7.25 0.59 9.74
CA VAL A 151 5.93 0.50 10.38
C VAL A 151 5.86 1.42 11.59
N VAL A 152 6.92 1.43 12.42
CA VAL A 152 7.04 2.28 13.60
C VAL A 152 7.07 3.77 13.21
N THR A 153 7.89 4.14 12.23
CA THR A 153 7.96 5.52 11.71
C THR A 153 6.64 5.96 11.09
N THR A 154 5.93 5.06 10.40
CA THR A 154 4.56 5.32 9.92
C THR A 154 3.63 5.68 11.07
N ALA A 155 3.62 4.90 12.15
CA ALA A 155 2.80 5.20 13.33
C ALA A 155 3.14 6.56 13.95
N LEU A 156 4.43 6.90 14.06
CA LEU A 156 4.87 8.21 14.54
C LEU A 156 4.35 9.35 13.65
N PHE A 157 4.49 9.23 12.33
CA PHE A 157 3.96 10.25 11.41
C PHE A 157 2.43 10.32 11.43
N MET A 158 1.71 9.20 11.65
CA MET A 158 0.26 9.23 11.82
C MET A 158 -0.15 10.03 13.07
N MET A 159 0.64 9.96 14.16
CA MET A 159 0.39 10.81 15.33
C MET A 159 0.64 12.29 15.04
N ILE A 160 1.74 12.60 14.34
CA ILE A 160 2.16 14.00 14.08
C ILE A 160 1.28 14.68 13.02
N ILE A 161 1.01 14.01 11.89
CA ILE A 161 0.35 14.60 10.72
C ILE A 161 -1.18 14.41 10.77
N LEU A 162 -1.65 13.23 11.17
CA LEU A 162 -3.09 12.92 11.24
C LEU A 162 -3.68 13.15 12.63
N GLY A 163 -2.86 13.52 13.62
CA GLY A 163 -3.32 13.79 14.99
C GLY A 163 -3.83 12.55 15.74
N ARG A 164 -3.51 11.33 15.26
CA ARG A 164 -3.97 10.10 15.91
C ARG A 164 -3.29 9.88 17.25
N ARG A 165 -3.96 9.14 18.14
CA ARG A 165 -3.41 8.69 19.41
C ARG A 165 -3.43 7.18 19.45
N PHE A 166 -2.33 6.56 19.87
CA PHE A 166 -2.24 5.12 20.03
C PHE A 166 -2.07 4.78 21.51
N SER A 167 -2.91 3.88 22.00
CA SER A 167 -2.77 3.30 23.34
C SER A 167 -1.53 2.41 23.43
N SER A 168 -1.05 2.16 24.65
CA SER A 168 0.15 1.34 24.88
C SER A 168 0.04 -0.07 24.27
N ILE A 169 -1.18 -0.62 24.22
CA ILE A 169 -1.45 -1.93 23.64
C ILE A 169 -1.37 -1.93 22.11
N ARG A 170 -1.76 -0.82 21.46
CA ARG A 170 -1.58 -0.65 20.01
C ARG A 170 -0.12 -0.45 19.65
N TRP A 171 0.63 0.27 20.48
CA TRP A 171 2.08 0.36 20.35
C TRP A 171 2.73 -1.02 20.46
N LEU A 172 2.34 -1.82 21.47
CA LEU A 172 2.80 -3.19 21.60
C LEU A 172 2.48 -4.01 20.33
N ALA A 173 1.27 -3.90 19.78
CA ALA A 173 0.89 -4.57 18.55
C ALA A 173 1.74 -4.11 17.34
N ILE A 174 2.06 -2.82 17.21
CA ILE A 174 2.92 -2.30 16.14
C ILE A 174 4.35 -2.86 16.25
N PHE A 175 4.91 -2.90 17.46
CA PHE A 175 6.24 -3.49 17.68
C PHE A 175 6.25 -5.00 17.43
N LEU A 176 5.22 -5.72 17.90
CA LEU A 176 5.06 -7.16 17.63
C LEU A 176 4.92 -7.44 16.14
N LEU A 177 4.15 -6.61 15.40
CA LEU A 177 4.06 -6.74 13.95
C LEU A 177 5.43 -6.57 13.31
N SER A 178 6.13 -5.48 13.64
CA SER A 178 7.42 -5.15 13.05
C SER A 178 8.44 -6.27 13.32
N GLY A 179 8.49 -6.78 14.56
CA GLY A 179 9.35 -7.91 14.93
C GLY A 179 8.95 -9.22 14.23
N GLY A 180 7.65 -9.53 14.17
CA GLY A 180 7.15 -10.73 13.50
C GLY A 180 7.49 -10.75 12.00
N VAL A 181 7.30 -9.62 11.31
CA VAL A 181 7.67 -9.50 9.89
C VAL A 181 9.19 -9.60 9.71
N ALA A 182 9.99 -8.98 10.58
CA ALA A 182 11.45 -9.09 10.53
C ALA A 182 11.90 -10.55 10.63
N VAL A 183 11.35 -11.30 11.59
CA VAL A 183 11.64 -12.73 11.77
C VAL A 183 11.26 -13.54 10.53
N VAL A 184 10.08 -13.29 9.96
CA VAL A 184 9.64 -13.94 8.72
C VAL A 184 10.60 -13.63 7.56
N GLU A 185 10.95 -12.37 7.32
CA GLU A 185 11.82 -11.98 6.21
C GLU A 185 13.25 -12.49 6.34
N VAL A 186 13.83 -12.48 7.56
CA VAL A 186 15.16 -13.05 7.81
C VAL A 186 15.15 -14.55 7.48
N SER A 187 14.12 -15.29 7.91
CA SER A 187 14.02 -16.73 7.64
C SER A 187 13.99 -17.09 6.15
N ILE A 188 13.55 -16.15 5.30
CA ILE A 188 13.51 -16.30 3.84
C ILE A 188 14.89 -16.03 3.22
N ASN A 189 15.61 -15.03 3.75
CA ASN A 189 16.81 -14.48 3.10
C ASN A 189 18.15 -15.01 3.62
N GLU A 190 18.20 -15.68 4.77
CA GLU A 190 19.43 -16.36 5.26
C GLU A 190 20.00 -17.39 4.28
N ARG A 191 19.22 -17.86 3.29
CA ARG A 191 19.65 -18.89 2.35
C ARG A 191 20.41 -18.39 1.11
N ASN A 192 20.54 -17.07 0.91
CA ASN A 192 21.00 -16.49 -0.36
C ASN A 192 22.25 -15.61 -0.29
N VAL A 193 23.00 -15.56 0.82
CA VAL A 193 24.09 -14.59 0.97
C VAL A 193 25.46 -15.24 0.77
N ALA A 194 26.12 -14.88 -0.34
CA ALA A 194 27.57 -14.92 -0.44
C ALA A 194 28.13 -13.69 0.29
N GLU A 195 29.16 -13.88 1.13
CA GLU A 195 29.85 -12.79 1.82
C GLU A 195 30.34 -11.74 0.82
N LYS A 196 29.94 -10.48 1.00
CA LYS A 196 30.54 -9.33 0.32
C LYS A 196 31.56 -8.70 1.25
N ASN A 197 32.80 -8.58 0.78
CA ASN A 197 33.92 -8.06 1.56
C ASN A 197 34.01 -6.52 1.62
N ASP A 198 33.13 -5.78 0.92
CA ASP A 198 33.14 -4.30 0.85
C ASP A 198 31.82 -3.70 1.39
N GLU A 199 31.51 -3.96 2.66
CA GLU A 199 30.31 -3.44 3.32
C GLU A 199 30.60 -2.14 4.08
N ASN A 200 30.15 -1.00 3.55
CA ASN A 200 30.12 0.27 4.30
C ASN A 200 28.88 0.32 5.20
N TYR A 201 28.95 -0.35 6.35
CA TYR A 201 27.84 -0.48 7.31
C TYR A 201 27.19 0.86 7.70
N VAL A 202 27.98 1.92 7.92
CA VAL A 202 27.46 3.23 8.32
C VAL A 202 26.62 3.85 7.20
N VAL A 203 27.07 3.76 5.95
CA VAL A 203 26.36 4.27 4.78
C VAL A 203 25.08 3.46 4.56
N GLY A 204 25.17 2.13 4.67
CA GLY A 204 24.04 1.23 4.55
C GLY A 204 22.95 1.46 5.61
N LEU A 205 23.34 1.55 6.88
CA LEU A 205 22.42 1.83 7.99
C LEU A 205 21.80 3.23 7.87
N GLY A 206 22.60 4.25 7.52
CA GLY A 206 22.09 5.59 7.27
C GLY A 206 21.05 5.62 6.14
N ALA A 207 21.32 4.91 5.04
CA ALA A 207 20.42 4.81 3.90
C ALA A 207 19.10 4.13 4.28
N VAL A 208 19.14 2.99 4.98
CA VAL A 208 17.92 2.24 5.34
C VAL A 208 17.06 2.99 6.37
N LEU A 209 17.68 3.72 7.31
CA LEU A 209 16.95 4.56 8.26
C LEU A 209 16.25 5.71 7.54
N LEU A 210 16.93 6.35 6.59
CA LEU A 210 16.33 7.41 5.78
C LEU A 210 15.22 6.87 4.87
N THR A 211 15.37 5.65 4.32
CA THR A 211 14.29 4.93 3.64
C THR A 211 13.08 4.76 4.55
N CYS A 212 13.25 4.28 5.79
CA CYS A 212 12.14 4.09 6.72
C CYS A 212 11.39 5.40 7.00
N VAL A 213 12.12 6.48 7.27
CA VAL A 213 11.55 7.80 7.54
C VAL A 213 10.79 8.35 6.32
N THR A 214 11.42 8.34 5.13
CA THR A 214 10.81 8.85 3.90
C THR A 214 9.59 8.03 3.48
N ALA A 215 9.63 6.71 3.66
CA ALA A 215 8.52 5.83 3.34
C ALA A 215 7.33 6.00 4.29
N GLY A 216 7.59 6.15 5.59
CA GLY A 216 6.58 6.45 6.60
C GLY A 216 5.93 7.81 6.33
N PHE A 217 6.75 8.84 6.13
CA PHE A 217 6.29 10.19 5.80
C PHE A 217 5.45 10.21 4.52
N GLY A 218 5.96 9.68 3.41
CA GLY A 218 5.27 9.71 2.11
C GLY A 218 3.93 8.98 2.14
N GLY A 219 3.86 7.83 2.82
CA GLY A 219 2.60 7.09 2.99
C GLY A 219 1.56 7.84 3.81
N VAL A 220 1.95 8.41 4.95
CA VAL A 220 1.03 9.15 5.84
C VAL A 220 0.62 10.48 5.22
N TYR A 221 1.53 11.17 4.54
CA TYR A 221 1.22 12.42 3.85
C TYR A 221 0.24 12.18 2.69
N PHE A 222 0.38 11.07 1.95
CA PHE A 222 -0.60 10.69 0.95
C PHE A 222 -1.96 10.35 1.56
N GLU A 223 -2.00 9.60 2.68
CA GLU A 223 -3.23 9.37 3.45
C GLU A 223 -3.88 10.69 3.87
N HIS A 224 -3.09 11.63 4.39
CA HIS A 224 -3.57 12.95 4.78
C HIS A 224 -4.18 13.69 3.59
N LEU A 225 -3.51 13.76 2.45
CA LEU A 225 -4.05 14.43 1.25
C LEU A 225 -5.34 13.79 0.71
N LEU A 226 -5.52 12.48 0.88
CA LEU A 226 -6.76 11.79 0.51
C LEU A 226 -7.90 12.09 1.50
N LYS A 227 -7.59 12.54 2.72
CA LYS A 227 -8.54 12.75 3.82
C LYS A 227 -8.67 14.20 4.29
N ASP A 228 -7.89 15.16 3.79
CA ASP A 228 -7.78 16.52 4.36
C ASP A 228 -9.05 17.40 4.26
N GLY A 229 -10.20 16.83 3.89
CA GLY A 229 -11.46 17.54 3.74
C GLY A 229 -11.53 18.45 2.51
N SER A 230 -10.47 18.52 1.68
CA SER A 230 -10.50 19.26 0.43
C SER A 230 -11.59 18.76 -0.52
N GLU A 231 -12.16 19.71 -1.27
CA GLU A 231 -13.18 19.42 -2.29
C GLU A 231 -12.66 18.56 -3.45
N THR A 232 -11.34 18.34 -3.53
CA THR A 232 -10.71 17.65 -4.65
C THR A 232 -11.07 16.15 -4.63
N PRO A 233 -11.77 15.63 -5.65
CA PRO A 233 -12.32 14.28 -5.59
C PRO A 233 -11.26 13.18 -5.62
N PHE A 234 -11.59 12.01 -5.06
CA PHE A 234 -10.65 10.89 -4.89
C PHE A 234 -9.91 10.50 -6.17
N TRP A 235 -10.63 10.34 -7.28
CA TRP A 235 -10.01 9.95 -8.55
C TRP A 235 -9.14 11.06 -9.16
N ILE A 236 -9.42 12.33 -8.87
CA ILE A 236 -8.55 13.45 -9.26
C ILE A 236 -7.26 13.45 -8.44
N ARG A 237 -7.35 13.21 -7.11
CA ARG A 237 -6.17 13.05 -6.25
C ARG A 237 -5.27 11.91 -6.72
N ASN A 238 -5.85 10.76 -7.05
CA ASN A 238 -5.12 9.64 -7.64
C ASN A 238 -4.54 9.97 -9.00
N LEU A 239 -5.29 10.66 -9.87
CA LEU A 239 -4.80 11.08 -11.17
C LEU A 239 -3.60 12.02 -11.07
N GLN A 240 -3.64 12.99 -10.15
CA GLN A 240 -2.51 13.89 -9.84
C GLN A 240 -1.29 13.09 -9.39
N MET A 241 -1.47 12.15 -8.45
CA MET A 241 -0.39 11.30 -7.96
C MET A 241 0.21 10.42 -9.07
N TYR A 242 -0.62 9.73 -9.86
CA TYR A 242 -0.14 8.85 -10.93
C TYR A 242 0.51 9.64 -12.07
N SER A 243 0.05 10.87 -12.35
CA SER A 243 0.71 11.74 -13.32
C SER A 243 2.14 12.09 -12.89
N CYS A 244 2.33 12.45 -11.61
CA CYS A 244 3.67 12.61 -11.03
C CYS A 244 4.46 11.27 -11.07
N GLY A 245 3.79 10.16 -10.77
CA GLY A 245 4.34 8.80 -10.83
C GLY A 245 4.93 8.46 -12.20
N VAL A 246 4.17 8.68 -13.28
CA VAL A 246 4.61 8.47 -14.67
C VAL A 246 5.87 9.27 -14.97
N VAL A 247 5.94 10.55 -14.56
CA VAL A 247 7.13 11.39 -14.76
C VAL A 247 8.32 10.85 -13.99
N THR A 248 8.15 10.51 -12.70
CA THR A 248 9.25 9.96 -11.90
C THR A 248 9.72 8.59 -12.38
N ALA A 249 8.81 7.73 -12.84
CA ALA A 249 9.16 6.42 -13.40
C ALA A 249 9.86 6.54 -14.76
N ALA A 250 9.48 7.51 -15.60
CA ALA A 250 10.18 7.82 -16.84
C ALA A 250 11.62 8.29 -16.55
N LEU A 251 11.79 9.18 -15.57
CA LEU A 251 13.11 9.59 -15.11
C LEU A 251 13.92 8.38 -14.58
N GLY A 252 13.29 7.46 -13.85
CA GLY A 252 13.94 6.21 -13.43
C GLY A 252 14.44 5.37 -14.60
N CYS A 253 13.65 5.24 -15.68
CA CYS A 253 14.10 4.56 -16.90
C CYS A 253 15.33 5.25 -17.53
N ILE A 254 15.32 6.59 -17.58
CA ILE A 254 16.39 7.38 -18.18
C ILE A 254 17.68 7.32 -17.32
N LEU A 255 17.55 7.49 -16.01
CA LEU A 255 18.71 7.58 -15.12
C LEU A 255 19.34 6.23 -14.82
N SER A 256 18.55 5.16 -14.71
CA SER A 256 19.05 3.86 -14.28
C SER A 256 19.37 2.90 -15.43
N GLU A 257 18.56 2.87 -16.49
CA GLU A 257 18.63 1.79 -17.50
C GLU A 257 18.62 2.26 -18.97
N TRP A 258 18.79 3.56 -19.25
CA TRP A 258 18.66 4.13 -20.60
C TRP A 258 19.48 3.41 -21.67
N ASN A 259 20.78 3.21 -21.43
CA ASN A 259 21.66 2.56 -22.40
C ASN A 259 21.22 1.12 -22.71
N ARG A 260 20.68 0.41 -21.72
CA ARG A 260 20.19 -0.98 -21.87
C ARG A 260 18.84 -1.01 -22.60
N ILE A 261 17.97 -0.05 -22.33
CA ILE A 261 16.68 0.13 -23.01
C ILE A 261 16.90 0.49 -24.48
N PHE A 262 17.83 1.39 -24.78
CA PHE A 262 18.14 1.80 -26.15
C PHE A 262 18.73 0.66 -26.99
N THR A 263 19.62 -0.14 -26.39
CA THR A 263 20.29 -1.25 -27.10
C THR A 263 19.43 -2.49 -27.26
N LYS A 264 18.66 -2.88 -26.23
CA LYS A 264 17.86 -4.12 -26.26
C LYS A 264 16.38 -3.90 -26.62
N GLY A 265 15.92 -2.65 -26.57
CA GLY A 265 14.52 -2.29 -26.72
C GLY A 265 13.77 -2.22 -25.38
N PHE A 266 12.72 -1.40 -25.35
CA PHE A 266 11.92 -1.13 -24.15
C PHE A 266 11.17 -2.37 -23.63
N PHE A 267 10.66 -3.22 -24.51
CA PHE A 267 9.89 -4.42 -24.16
C PHE A 267 10.76 -5.69 -24.09
N TYR A 268 12.07 -5.54 -23.91
CA TYR A 268 12.98 -6.68 -23.84
C TYR A 268 12.65 -7.60 -22.66
N GLY A 269 12.57 -8.91 -22.91
CA GLY A 269 12.28 -9.92 -21.88
C GLY A 269 10.82 -9.95 -21.44
N TYR A 270 9.91 -9.27 -22.15
CA TYR A 270 8.48 -9.30 -21.83
C TYR A 270 7.85 -10.61 -22.30
N ASN A 271 7.05 -11.19 -21.41
CA ASN A 271 6.20 -12.33 -21.69
C ASN A 271 4.84 -12.15 -20.99
N ILE A 272 3.96 -13.14 -21.10
CA ILE A 272 2.61 -13.09 -20.51
C ILE A 272 2.69 -12.89 -18.98
N VAL A 273 3.70 -13.47 -18.32
CA VAL A 273 3.91 -13.32 -16.87
C VAL A 273 4.27 -11.86 -16.54
N VAL A 274 5.14 -11.21 -17.32
CA VAL A 274 5.48 -9.79 -17.14
C VAL A 274 4.25 -8.90 -17.32
N ILE A 275 3.40 -9.18 -18.30
CA ILE A 275 2.14 -8.46 -18.49
C ILE A 275 1.23 -8.65 -17.27
N ALA A 276 1.11 -9.87 -16.74
CA ALA A 276 0.36 -10.13 -15.52
C ALA A 276 0.93 -9.37 -14.31
N ILE A 277 2.27 -9.32 -14.16
CA ILE A 277 2.96 -8.53 -13.12
C ILE A 277 2.57 -7.05 -13.22
N ILE A 278 2.58 -6.48 -14.43
CA ILE A 278 2.20 -5.09 -14.66
C ILE A 278 0.74 -4.85 -14.24
N LEU A 279 -0.17 -5.76 -14.59
CA LEU A 279 -1.59 -5.66 -14.22
C LEU A 279 -1.80 -5.76 -12.71
N PHE A 280 -1.15 -6.72 -12.03
CA PHE A 280 -1.21 -6.83 -10.57
C PHE A 280 -0.61 -5.61 -9.86
N LEU A 281 0.51 -5.08 -10.36
CA LEU A 281 1.11 -3.87 -9.79
C LEU A 281 0.20 -2.64 -9.95
N SER A 282 -0.48 -2.54 -11.10
CA SER A 282 -1.42 -1.46 -11.39
C SER A 282 -2.65 -1.53 -10.50
N THR A 283 -3.30 -2.70 -10.42
CA THR A 283 -4.47 -2.91 -9.55
C THR A 283 -4.10 -2.76 -8.07
N GLY A 284 -2.90 -3.22 -7.69
CA GLY A 284 -2.37 -3.08 -6.34
C GLY A 284 -2.25 -1.63 -5.91
N GLY A 285 -1.75 -0.75 -6.79
CA GLY A 285 -1.69 0.69 -6.52
C GLY A 285 -3.06 1.34 -6.31
N ILE A 286 -4.09 0.88 -7.03
CA ILE A 286 -5.47 1.35 -6.84
C ILE A 286 -6.00 0.89 -5.49
N TYR A 287 -5.85 -0.39 -5.15
CA TYR A 287 -6.26 -0.90 -3.84
C TYR A 287 -5.51 -0.23 -2.68
N ILE A 288 -4.22 0.08 -2.84
CA ILE A 288 -3.48 0.86 -1.85
C ILE A 288 -4.14 2.23 -1.65
N SER A 289 -4.51 2.95 -2.73
CA SER A 289 -5.21 4.24 -2.59
C SER A 289 -6.58 4.12 -1.91
N LEU A 290 -7.31 3.03 -2.16
CA LEU A 290 -8.58 2.75 -1.48
C LEU A 290 -8.38 2.45 0.01
N VAL A 291 -7.36 1.66 0.38
CA VAL A 291 -6.99 1.45 1.79
C VAL A 291 -6.62 2.78 2.44
N MET A 292 -5.81 3.62 1.78
CA MET A 292 -5.48 4.93 2.34
C MET A 292 -6.68 5.85 2.50
N LYS A 293 -7.68 5.76 1.62
CA LYS A 293 -8.89 6.59 1.72
C LYS A 293 -9.86 6.13 2.80
N TYR A 294 -10.13 4.82 2.87
CA TYR A 294 -11.22 4.26 3.69
C TYR A 294 -10.76 3.56 4.97
N LEU A 295 -9.48 3.21 5.05
CA LEU A 295 -8.80 2.60 6.19
C LEU A 295 -7.63 3.50 6.56
N ASP A 296 -6.45 2.95 6.84
CA ASP A 296 -5.27 3.72 7.18
C ASP A 296 -3.96 3.04 6.73
N ASN A 297 -2.86 3.78 6.82
CA ASN A 297 -1.55 3.30 6.39
C ASN A 297 -1.02 2.13 7.26
N LEU A 298 -1.54 1.96 8.49
CA LEU A 298 -1.23 0.79 9.33
C LEU A 298 -1.96 -0.47 8.84
N CYS A 299 -3.24 -0.38 8.48
CA CYS A 299 -3.99 -1.46 7.83
C CYS A 299 -3.31 -1.91 6.53
N LYS A 300 -2.77 -0.97 5.73
CA LYS A 300 -1.93 -1.33 4.57
C LYS A 300 -0.73 -2.18 5.00
N SER A 301 -0.04 -1.78 6.07
CA SER A 301 1.14 -2.48 6.58
C SER A 301 0.78 -3.88 7.12
N PHE A 302 -0.33 -4.03 7.84
CA PHE A 302 -0.86 -5.32 8.28
C PHE A 302 -1.22 -6.24 7.09
N ALA A 303 -1.93 -5.72 6.08
CA ALA A 303 -2.26 -6.46 4.88
C ALA A 303 -1.00 -6.93 4.13
N SER A 304 0.02 -6.07 4.04
CA SER A 304 1.32 -6.43 3.46
C SER A 304 2.01 -7.54 4.26
N ALA A 305 1.99 -7.49 5.60
CA ALA A 305 2.56 -8.53 6.45
C ALA A 305 1.91 -9.90 6.21
N VAL A 306 0.57 -9.95 6.13
CA VAL A 306 -0.18 -11.18 5.83
C VAL A 306 0.16 -11.70 4.42
N SER A 307 0.29 -10.79 3.44
CA SER A 307 0.64 -11.20 2.08
C SER A 307 2.01 -11.86 2.00
N ILE A 308 3.01 -11.40 2.78
CA ILE A 308 4.35 -12.03 2.83
C ILE A 308 4.25 -13.49 3.31
N ILE A 309 3.48 -13.73 4.37
CA ILE A 309 3.24 -15.09 4.89
C ILE A 309 2.58 -15.96 3.81
N LEU A 310 1.56 -15.45 3.13
CA LEU A 310 0.88 -16.17 2.04
C LEU A 310 1.82 -16.45 0.85
N VAL A 311 2.69 -15.52 0.48
CA VAL A 311 3.69 -15.72 -0.56
C VAL A 311 4.59 -16.90 -0.22
N VAL A 312 5.09 -16.99 1.02
CA VAL A 312 5.93 -18.10 1.47
C VAL A 312 5.15 -19.43 1.44
N MET A 313 3.91 -19.44 1.93
CA MET A 313 3.07 -20.64 1.90
C MET A 313 2.83 -21.11 0.46
N ILE A 314 2.46 -20.20 -0.44
CA ILE A 314 2.23 -20.52 -1.85
C ILE A 314 3.52 -20.98 -2.53
N SER A 315 4.66 -20.34 -2.24
CA SER A 315 5.96 -20.73 -2.81
C SER A 315 6.37 -22.12 -2.34
N TYR A 316 6.13 -22.45 -1.06
CA TYR A 316 6.33 -23.79 -0.52
C TYR A 316 5.48 -24.85 -1.26
N PHE A 317 4.17 -24.63 -1.39
CA PHE A 317 3.26 -25.63 -1.96
C PHE A 317 3.31 -25.74 -3.48
N ILE A 318 3.52 -24.64 -4.20
CA ILE A 318 3.45 -24.61 -5.67
C ILE A 318 4.85 -24.68 -6.28
N LEU A 319 5.75 -23.80 -5.83
CA LEU A 319 7.07 -23.65 -6.44
C LEU A 319 8.09 -24.65 -5.88
N HIS A 320 7.81 -25.28 -4.73
CA HIS A 320 8.68 -26.23 -4.04
C HIS A 320 10.11 -25.70 -3.80
N ASP A 321 10.28 -24.37 -3.80
CA ASP A 321 11.56 -23.67 -3.74
C ASP A 321 11.88 -23.11 -2.33
N MET A 322 10.91 -23.20 -1.42
CA MET A 322 11.05 -22.78 -0.04
C MET A 322 10.89 -23.98 0.91
N GLN A 323 11.46 -23.89 2.11
CA GLN A 323 11.18 -24.84 3.20
C GLN A 323 10.67 -24.05 4.40
N LEU A 324 9.61 -24.53 5.04
CA LEU A 324 9.06 -23.91 6.24
C LEU A 324 10.00 -24.18 7.42
N ASN A 325 10.59 -23.12 7.97
CA ASN A 325 11.40 -23.19 9.19
C ASN A 325 10.51 -22.90 10.42
N TRP A 326 10.86 -23.44 11.59
CA TRP A 326 10.25 -23.09 12.87
C TRP A 326 10.29 -21.58 13.15
N ILE A 327 11.36 -20.90 12.74
CA ILE A 327 11.49 -19.44 12.82
C ILE A 327 10.38 -18.74 12.04
N PHE A 328 10.06 -19.23 10.83
CA PHE A 328 8.96 -18.69 10.01
C PHE A 328 7.61 -18.87 10.69
N ILE A 329 7.37 -20.05 11.30
CA ILE A 329 6.11 -20.35 12.00
C ILE A 329 5.93 -19.41 13.20
N ILE A 330 6.98 -19.23 14.01
CA ILE A 330 6.96 -18.33 15.16
C ILE A 330 6.67 -16.90 14.69
N GLY A 331 7.41 -16.40 13.69
CA GLY A 331 7.19 -15.06 13.14
C GLY A 331 5.76 -14.87 12.61
N SER A 332 5.21 -15.87 11.92
CA SER A 332 3.84 -15.86 11.39
C SER A 332 2.78 -15.80 12.50
N ILE A 333 2.96 -16.59 13.57
CA ILE A 333 2.08 -16.56 14.75
C ILE A 333 2.16 -15.18 15.41
N THR A 334 3.35 -14.60 15.54
CA THR A 334 3.53 -13.25 16.11
C THR A 334 2.81 -12.19 15.27
N VAL A 335 2.91 -12.24 13.94
CA VAL A 335 2.17 -11.32 13.04
C VAL A 335 0.66 -11.44 13.22
N CYS A 336 0.13 -12.67 13.22
CA CYS A 336 -1.30 -12.90 13.45
C CYS A 336 -1.75 -12.40 14.83
N GLY A 337 -0.97 -12.69 15.88
CA GLY A 337 -1.22 -12.20 17.23
C GLY A 337 -1.20 -10.67 17.32
N ALA A 338 -0.27 -10.01 16.65
CA ALA A 338 -0.19 -8.55 16.59
C ALA A 338 -1.44 -7.93 15.93
N ILE A 339 -1.96 -8.54 14.85
CA ILE A 339 -3.16 -8.06 14.17
C ILE A 339 -4.39 -8.20 15.07
N LEU A 340 -4.54 -9.34 15.75
CA LEU A 340 -5.64 -9.58 16.68
C LEU A 340 -5.58 -8.61 17.86
N LEU A 341 -4.38 -8.36 18.39
CA LEU A 341 -4.15 -7.43 19.49
C LEU A 341 -4.44 -5.97 19.09
N TYR A 342 -4.06 -5.57 17.89
CA TYR A 342 -4.37 -4.23 17.39
C TYR A 342 -5.88 -4.04 17.21
N SER A 343 -6.58 -5.09 16.76
CA SER A 343 -8.02 -5.06 16.48
C SER A 343 -8.88 -5.18 17.74
N SER A 344 -8.35 -5.70 18.84
CA SER A 344 -9.11 -5.89 20.08
C SER A 344 -9.34 -4.61 20.87
N VAL A 345 -8.64 -3.52 20.54
CA VAL A 345 -8.70 -2.27 21.28
C VAL A 345 -9.19 -1.12 20.38
N PRO A 346 -10.32 -0.46 20.71
CA PRO A 346 -10.82 0.68 19.95
C PRO A 346 -9.84 1.87 19.96
N GLU A 347 -10.01 2.78 18.99
CA GLU A 347 -9.15 3.97 18.81
C GLU A 347 -9.18 4.92 20.02
#